data_AF-B8F1C1-F1
#
_entry.id   AF-B8F1C1-F1
#
_cell.length_a   1.000
_cell.length_b   1.000
_cell.length_c   1.000
_cell.angle_alpha   90.00
_cell.angle_beta   90.00
_cell.angle_gamma   90.00
#
_symmetry.space_group_name_H-M   'P 1'
#
loop_
_entity.id
_entity.type
_entity.pdbx_description
1 polymer ?
#
loop_
_entity_poly.entity_id
_entity_poly.type
_entity_poly.pdbx_seq_one_letter_code
_entity_poly.pdbx_strand_id
1 'polypeptide(L)'
;MKLSKDNLEIGLMSISTLIDIFPKFEDEFDEITHKGFFLIYELYSHYKLISTANMERTEDTLTPTISETPAPVNEKINQCIDLVNSDEKNLKISNNLKFNKEEKPIYQEGINNAKQHYWFRA
;
A
#
# COMPACT_ATOMS: atom_id res chain seq x y z
N MET A 1 -1.71 2.90 -18.43
CA MET A 1 -0.38 3.54 -18.23
C MET A 1 0.68 2.46 -18.38
N LYS A 2 1.86 2.77 -18.94
CA LYS A 2 2.99 1.83 -19.02
C LYS A 2 4.15 2.45 -18.26
N LEU A 3 4.67 1.76 -17.25
CA LEU A 3 5.93 2.12 -16.57
C LEU A 3 7.05 1.21 -17.08
N SER A 4 8.26 1.77 -17.23
CA SER A 4 9.45 0.94 -17.41
C SER A 4 9.74 0.15 -16.14
N LYS A 5 10.47 -0.97 -16.25
CA LYS A 5 10.88 -1.80 -15.11
C LYS A 5 11.62 -0.97 -14.06
N ASP A 6 12.61 -0.19 -14.49
CA ASP A 6 13.43 0.63 -13.59
C ASP A 6 12.58 1.65 -12.80
N ASN A 7 11.60 2.29 -13.46
CA ASN A 7 10.71 3.23 -12.79
C ASN A 7 9.76 2.54 -11.80
N LEU A 8 9.34 1.31 -12.11
CA LEU A 8 8.51 0.52 -11.20
C LEU A 8 9.31 0.12 -9.95
N GLU A 9 10.54 -0.38 -10.11
CA GLU A 9 11.41 -0.77 -9.01
C GLU A 9 11.78 0.42 -8.12
N ILE A 10 12.19 1.55 -8.72
CA ILE A 10 12.50 2.78 -7.99
C ILE A 10 11.27 3.29 -7.22
N GLY A 11 10.09 3.26 -7.86
CA GLY A 11 8.84 3.69 -7.24
C GLY A 11 8.45 2.81 -6.05
N LEU A 12 8.49 1.48 -6.22
CA LEU A 12 8.18 0.53 -5.15
C LEU A 12 9.17 0.64 -3.98
N MET A 13 10.47 0.79 -4.27
CA MET A 13 11.48 1.01 -3.23
C MET A 13 11.21 2.30 -2.46
N SER A 14 10.88 3.39 -3.15
CA SER A 14 10.56 4.68 -2.52
C SER A 14 9.31 4.58 -1.63
N ILE A 15 8.25 3.92 -2.12
CA ILE A 15 7.04 3.65 -1.35
C ILE A 15 7.35 2.81 -0.11
N SER A 16 8.15 1.75 -0.26
CA SER A 16 8.60 0.90 0.84
C SER A 16 9.29 1.69 1.94
N THR A 17 10.22 2.58 1.56
CA THR A 17 10.92 3.46 2.51
C THR A 17 9.97 4.43 3.20
N LEU A 18 9.00 5.00 2.49
CA LEU A 18 8.01 5.90 3.09
C LEU A 18 7.13 5.18 4.12
N ILE A 19 6.74 3.93 3.85
CA ILE A 19 5.97 3.12 4.80
C ILE A 19 6.73 2.90 6.11
N ASP A 20 8.04 2.66 6.05
CA ASP A 20 8.89 2.45 7.23
C ASP A 20 9.02 3.68 8.15
N ILE A 21 8.62 4.88 7.68
CA ILE A 21 8.74 6.13 8.44
C ILE A 21 7.53 6.33 9.35
N PHE A 22 6.34 5.92 8.93
CA PHE A 22 5.09 6.13 9.68
C PHE A 22 5.12 5.65 11.14
N PRO A 23 5.62 4.44 11.47
CA PRO A 23 5.67 4.00 12.87
C PRO A 23 6.80 4.66 13.68
N LYS A 24 7.63 5.51 13.08
CA LYS A 24 8.78 6.18 13.71
C LYS A 24 8.53 7.65 14.02
N PHE A 25 7.34 8.17 13.75
CA PHE A 25 6.98 9.50 14.22
C PHE A 25 7.02 9.50 15.76
N GLU A 26 7.81 10.41 16.33
CA GLU A 26 8.00 10.52 17.79
C GLU A 26 6.75 11.08 18.49
N ASP A 27 5.90 11.76 17.72
CA ASP A 27 4.59 12.27 18.14
C ASP A 27 3.46 11.26 17.84
N GLU A 28 2.27 11.52 18.39
CA GLU A 28 1.07 10.70 18.15
C GLU A 28 0.77 10.61 16.65
N PHE A 29 0.45 9.41 16.17
CA PHE A 29 -0.01 9.19 14.80
C PHE A 29 -1.39 9.83 14.64
N ASP A 30 -1.40 11.08 14.21
CA ASP A 30 -2.57 11.95 14.17
C ASP A 30 -3.28 11.93 12.80
N GLU A 31 -4.26 12.82 12.61
CA GLU A 31 -5.04 12.90 11.39
C GLU A 31 -4.19 13.21 10.15
N ILE A 32 -3.16 14.05 10.28
CA ILE A 32 -2.28 14.43 9.17
C ILE A 32 -1.44 13.22 8.76
N THR A 33 -0.87 12.54 9.75
CA THR A 33 -0.04 11.35 9.56
C THR A 33 -0.86 10.20 8.97
N HIS A 34 -2.10 10.03 9.44
CA HIS A 34 -3.06 9.07 8.92
C HIS A 34 -3.42 9.33 7.46
N LYS A 35 -3.68 10.59 7.07
CA LYS A 35 -3.92 10.96 5.65
C LYS A 35 -2.68 10.70 4.79
N GLY A 36 -1.49 10.99 5.33
CA GLY A 36 -0.22 10.70 4.68
C GLY A 36 -0.07 9.20 4.39
N PHE A 37 -0.33 8.34 5.37
CA PHE A 37 -0.28 6.89 5.21
C PHE A 37 -1.24 6.42 4.12
N PHE A 38 -2.48 6.91 4.14
CA PHE A 38 -3.50 6.50 3.18
C PHE A 38 -3.11 6.86 1.74
N LEU A 39 -2.54 8.05 1.52
CA LEU A 39 -2.04 8.46 0.21
C LEU A 39 -0.95 7.51 -0.32
N ILE A 40 0.00 7.13 0.54
CA ILE A 40 1.08 6.18 0.17
C ILE A 40 0.51 4.80 -0.12
N TYR A 41 -0.48 4.34 0.66
CA TYR A 41 -1.18 3.07 0.44
C TYR A 41 -1.93 3.02 -0.90
N GLU A 42 -2.65 4.09 -1.25
CA GLU A 42 -3.34 4.19 -2.54
C GLU A 42 -2.34 4.20 -3.72
N LEU A 43 -1.24 4.93 -3.56
CA LEU A 43 -0.16 4.94 -4.56
C LEU A 43 0.45 3.55 -4.75
N TYR A 44 0.71 2.83 -3.66
CA TYR A 44 1.18 1.44 -3.70
C TYR A 44 0.20 0.54 -4.47
N SER A 45 -1.09 0.65 -4.15
CA SER A 45 -2.15 -0.12 -4.81
C SER A 45 -2.19 0.16 -6.32
N HIS A 46 -2.00 1.42 -6.73
CA HIS A 46 -1.91 1.80 -8.14
C HIS A 46 -0.66 1.22 -8.82
N TYR A 47 0.50 1.23 -8.15
CA TYR A 47 1.73 0.61 -8.66
C TYR A 47 1.57 -0.90 -8.84
N LYS A 48 0.92 -1.59 -7.90
CA LYS A 48 0.62 -3.02 -8.01
C LYS A 48 -0.23 -3.32 -9.25
N LEU A 49 -1.28 -2.54 -9.51
CA LEU A 49 -2.11 -2.68 -10.71
C LEU A 49 -1.33 -2.47 -12.01
N ILE A 50 -0.48 -1.44 -12.08
CA ILE A 50 0.35 -1.18 -13.27
C ILE A 50 1.36 -2.31 -13.48
N SER A 51 1.97 -2.80 -12.39
CA SER A 51 2.90 -3.94 -12.44
C SER A 51 2.24 -5.18 -13.05
N THR A 52 1.06 -5.56 -12.53
CA THR A 52 0.28 -6.70 -13.04
C THR A 52 -0.07 -6.52 -14.51
N ALA A 53 -0.61 -5.36 -14.90
CA ALA A 53 -0.97 -5.07 -16.29
C ALA A 53 0.25 -5.05 -17.24
N ASN A 54 1.42 -4.64 -16.74
CA ASN A 54 2.66 -4.69 -17.50
C ASN A 54 3.11 -6.13 -17.74
N MET A 55 3.05 -7.00 -16.72
CA MET A 55 3.41 -8.42 -16.82
C MET A 55 2.52 -9.16 -17.82
N GLU A 56 1.19 -8.99 -17.70
CA GLU A 56 0.19 -9.60 -18.59
C GLU A 56 0.42 -9.22 -20.07
N ARG A 57 0.86 -7.99 -20.33
CA ARG A 57 1.09 -7.49 -21.70
C ARG A 57 2.41 -7.96 -22.32
N THR A 58 3.38 -8.39 -21.52
CA THR A 58 4.71 -8.79 -22.00
C THR A 58 4.88 -10.30 -22.21
N GLU A 59 3.89 -11.11 -21.83
CA GLU A 59 3.78 -12.59 -21.91
C GLU A 59 5.00 -13.47 -21.56
N ASP A 60 6.27 -13.05 -21.62
CA ASP A 60 7.40 -13.97 -21.36
C ASP A 60 8.81 -13.36 -21.10
N THR A 61 8.97 -12.09 -20.70
CA THR A 61 10.34 -11.53 -20.44
C THR A 61 10.55 -10.84 -19.11
N LEU A 62 9.54 -10.83 -18.22
CA LEU A 62 9.63 -10.26 -16.87
C LEU A 62 9.37 -11.34 -15.80
N THR A 63 10.04 -12.48 -15.92
CA THR A 63 10.07 -13.54 -14.89
C THR A 63 10.89 -13.09 -13.66
N PRO A 64 10.92 -13.86 -12.57
CA PRO A 64 10.17 -13.74 -11.31
C PRO A 64 10.52 -12.51 -10.42
N THR A 65 11.46 -11.64 -10.78
CA THR A 65 11.99 -10.61 -9.87
C THR A 65 10.93 -9.57 -9.44
N ILE A 66 9.96 -9.28 -10.33
CA ILE A 66 8.84 -8.38 -10.02
C ILE A 66 7.79 -9.06 -9.12
N SER A 67 7.72 -10.39 -9.11
CA SER A 67 6.83 -11.16 -8.22
C SER A 67 7.33 -11.16 -6.77
N GLU A 68 8.63 -10.93 -6.54
CA GLU A 68 9.22 -10.88 -5.19
C GLU A 68 9.28 -9.46 -4.61
N THR A 69 9.01 -8.42 -5.41
CA THR A 69 9.06 -7.01 -4.97
C THR A 69 7.85 -6.53 -4.13
N PRO A 70 6.61 -7.03 -4.33
CA PRO A 70 5.43 -6.60 -3.58
C PRO A 70 5.33 -7.20 -2.18
N ALA A 71 5.71 -8.48 -1.99
CA ALA A 71 5.67 -9.18 -0.71
C ALA A 71 6.34 -8.39 0.44
N PRO A 72 7.58 -7.88 0.27
CA PRO A 72 8.23 -7.07 1.29
C PRO A 72 7.47 -5.78 1.63
N VAL A 73 6.77 -5.17 0.67
CA VAL A 73 5.98 -3.95 0.90
C VAL A 73 4.67 -4.28 1.63
N ASN A 74 3.99 -5.37 1.25
CA ASN A 74 2.79 -5.84 1.95
C ASN A 74 3.08 -6.15 3.43
N GLU A 75 4.20 -6.80 3.70
CA GLU A 75 4.62 -7.11 5.07
C GLU A 75 4.87 -5.84 5.87
N LYS A 76 5.58 -4.86 5.29
CA LYS A 76 5.80 -3.55 5.93
C LYS A 76 4.52 -2.79 6.20
N ILE A 77 3.53 -2.85 5.29
CA ILE A 77 2.21 -2.26 5.53
C ILE A 77 1.54 -2.94 6.73
N ASN A 78 1.55 -4.27 6.78
CA ASN A 78 0.97 -5.01 7.90
C ASN A 78 1.64 -4.64 9.23
N GLN A 79 2.98 -4.61 9.25
CA GLN A 79 3.78 -4.23 10.41
C GLN A 79 3.51 -2.78 10.84
N CYS A 80 3.45 -1.85 9.89
CA CYS A 80 3.10 -0.45 10.16
C CYS A 80 1.72 -0.34 10.83
N ILE A 81 0.71 -1.05 10.30
CA ILE A 81 -0.64 -1.07 10.89
C ILE A 81 -0.61 -1.63 12.30
N ASP A 82 0.12 -2.73 12.53
CA ASP A 82 0.25 -3.34 13.86
C ASP A 82 0.92 -2.39 14.86
N LEU A 83 2.02 -1.76 14.48
CA LEU A 83 2.76 -0.83 15.34
C LEU A 83 1.91 0.40 15.68
N VAL A 84 1.33 1.07 14.66
CA VAL A 84 0.47 2.24 14.87
C VAL A 84 -0.73 1.88 15.75
N ASN A 85 -1.38 0.74 15.51
CA ASN A 85 -2.54 0.33 16.27
C ASN A 85 -2.23 -0.17 17.68
N SER A 86 -0.98 -0.52 17.99
CA SER A 86 -0.59 -0.98 19.33
C SER A 86 -0.58 0.15 20.38
N ASP A 87 -0.31 1.39 19.96
CA ASP A 87 -0.31 2.55 20.86
C ASP A 87 -1.71 3.17 20.96
N GLU A 88 -2.32 3.17 22.14
CA GLU A 88 -3.67 3.70 22.41
C GLU A 88 -3.88 5.15 22.02
N LYS A 89 -2.82 5.98 22.00
CA LYS A 89 -2.91 7.41 21.66
C LYS A 89 -3.02 7.66 20.16
N ASN A 90 -2.59 6.70 19.35
CA ASN A 90 -2.59 6.83 17.90
C ASN A 90 -4.00 6.73 17.30
N LEU A 91 -4.25 7.52 16.26
CA LEU A 91 -5.39 7.33 15.38
C LEU A 91 -5.25 6.01 14.63
N LYS A 92 -6.19 5.10 14.87
CA LYS A 92 -6.09 3.71 14.41
C LYS A 92 -6.30 3.59 12.91
N ILE A 93 -5.48 2.75 12.28
CA ILE A 93 -5.62 2.34 10.90
C ILE A 93 -6.49 1.08 10.83
N SER A 94 -7.40 1.00 9.86
CA SER A 94 -8.25 -0.18 9.68
C SER A 94 -7.44 -1.44 9.35
N ASN A 95 -7.67 -2.52 10.11
CA ASN A 95 -7.07 -3.84 9.84
C ASN A 95 -7.48 -4.44 8.49
N ASN A 96 -8.56 -3.94 7.87
CA ASN A 96 -8.98 -4.39 6.53
C ASN A 96 -7.98 -4.01 5.43
N LEU A 97 -7.10 -3.05 5.69
CA LEU A 97 -6.04 -2.64 4.76
C LEU A 97 -4.85 -3.61 4.73
N LYS A 98 -4.79 -4.55 5.68
CA LYS A 98 -3.73 -5.56 5.73
C LYS A 98 -3.85 -6.56 4.59
N PHE A 99 -2.73 -7.17 4.23
CA PHE A 99 -2.63 -8.21 3.22
C PHE A 99 -2.63 -9.61 3.85
N ASN A 100 -3.34 -10.55 3.21
CA ASN A 100 -3.33 -11.96 3.57
C ASN A 100 -2.14 -12.69 2.92
N LYS A 101 -2.03 -14.02 3.16
CA LYS A 101 -0.97 -14.87 2.59
C LYS A 101 -1.01 -14.98 1.06
N GLU A 102 -2.10 -14.61 0.42
CA GLU A 102 -2.24 -14.54 -1.04
C GLU A 102 -1.92 -13.14 -1.59
N GLU A 103 -1.35 -12.25 -0.77
CA GLU A 103 -1.08 -10.84 -1.07
C GLU A 103 -2.32 -10.04 -1.51
N LYS A 104 -3.51 -10.52 -1.16
CA LYS A 104 -4.74 -9.78 -1.38
C LYS A 104 -5.01 -8.94 -0.15
N PRO A 105 -5.46 -7.68 -0.31
CA PRO A 105 -6.04 -6.96 0.81
C PRO A 105 -7.09 -7.84 1.47
N ILE A 106 -7.16 -7.83 2.80
CA ILE A 106 -8.18 -8.55 3.57
C ILE A 106 -9.58 -7.92 3.35
N TYR A 107 -9.63 -6.77 2.66
CA TYR A 107 -10.85 -6.19 2.13
C TYR A 107 -11.65 -7.18 1.25
N GLN A 108 -12.91 -7.40 1.61
CA GLN A 108 -13.89 -8.05 0.74
C GLN A 108 -14.43 -7.01 -0.24
N GLU A 109 -14.31 -7.25 -1.55
CA GLU A 109 -15.11 -6.56 -2.56
C GLU A 109 -16.59 -6.68 -2.19
N GLY A 110 -17.11 -5.64 -1.55
CA GLY A 110 -18.41 -5.65 -0.91
C GLY A 110 -18.99 -4.24 -0.72
N ILE A 111 -18.61 -3.28 -1.58
CA ILE A 111 -19.45 -2.12 -1.89
C ILE A 111 -19.33 -1.87 -3.40
N ASN A 112 -20.23 -2.51 -4.16
CA ASN A 112 -20.51 -2.14 -5.54
C ASN A 112 -20.75 -0.62 -5.67
N ASN A 113 -20.14 0.01 -6.67
CA ASN A 113 -20.66 1.17 -7.40
C ASN A 113 -21.55 2.15 -6.60
N ALA A 114 -20.98 2.83 -5.61
CA ALA A 114 -21.50 4.12 -5.15
C ALA A 114 -20.41 4.82 -4.35
N LYS A 115 -20.03 6.03 -4.78
CA LYS A 115 -19.20 7.01 -4.07
C LYS A 115 -17.67 6.81 -4.14
N GLN A 116 -17.12 7.06 -5.33
CA GLN A 116 -15.79 7.70 -5.48
C GLN A 116 -15.75 9.16 -4.98
N HIS A 117 -16.78 9.63 -4.28
CA HIS A 117 -16.80 10.91 -3.60
C HIS A 117 -17.26 10.66 -2.18
N TYR A 118 -16.44 10.97 -1.17
CA TYR A 118 -16.76 11.19 0.25
C TYR A 118 -15.76 10.51 1.20
N TRP A 119 -14.49 10.92 1.17
CA TRP A 119 -13.60 10.84 2.34
C TRP A 119 -12.71 12.10 2.53
N PHE A 120 -13.11 13.24 1.94
CA PHE A 120 -12.47 14.55 2.15
C PHE A 120 -13.46 15.61 2.67
N ARG A 121 -14.17 15.35 3.77
CA ARG A 121 -14.78 16.33 4.70
C ARG A 121 -15.08 15.54 5.98
N ALA A 122 -14.70 15.91 7.18
CA ALA A 122 -14.23 17.17 7.74
C ALA A 122 -13.23 16.86 8.86
#